data_AF-A0A7V9F1D8-F1
#
_entry.id   AF-A0A7V9F1D8-F1
#
_cell.length_a   1.000
_cell.length_b   1.000
_cell.length_c   1.000
_cell.angle_alpha   90.00
_cell.angle_beta   90.00
_cell.angle_gamma   90.00
#
_symmetry.space_group_name_H-M   'P 1'
#
loop_
_entity.id
_entity.type
_entity.pdbx_description
1 polymer ?
#
loop_
_entity_poly.entity_id
_entity_poly.type
_entity_poly.pdbx_seq_one_letter_code
_entity_poly.pdbx_strand_id
1 'polypeptide(L)'
;DPDGGNPRNLVKQGLGFAWSPDSRWIYYADTSAGALKKIAASGGEAVTVRSEPTRNVIGLHGATLYFMVEQPLVDGRPEFEIRAATPEDGPSRLLARIPASRVPNWQIVNPALSPDGEQLALPLSDGFATNIWTLSTARGAWHQVTDFGDRPTFIARRVSWSSDGESILAAVGEGDADIVLLDGLIRLR
;
A
#
# COMPACT_ATOMS: atom_id res chain seq x y z
N ASP A 1 -12.83 15.48 16.15
CA ASP A 1 -12.26 16.83 16.26
C ASP A 1 -10.77 16.80 15.93
N PRO A 2 -10.16 17.91 15.50
CA PRO A 2 -8.76 17.96 15.04
C PRO A 2 -7.74 17.53 16.10
N ASP A 3 -8.11 17.61 17.37
CA ASP A 3 -7.35 17.17 18.54
C ASP A 3 -7.39 15.64 18.77
N GLY A 4 -8.18 14.90 17.97
CA GLY A 4 -8.38 13.48 18.14
C GLY A 4 -9.31 13.08 19.29
N GLY A 5 -9.93 14.04 20.00
CA GLY A 5 -10.71 13.79 21.21
C GLY A 5 -12.05 13.09 20.99
N ASN A 6 -12.53 13.03 19.75
CA ASN A 6 -13.84 12.47 19.40
C ASN A 6 -13.76 11.53 18.19
N PRO A 7 -13.13 10.35 18.32
CA PRO A 7 -13.04 9.38 17.24
C PRO A 7 -14.41 8.72 17.00
N ARG A 8 -14.78 8.55 15.73
CA ARG A 8 -16.00 7.83 15.34
C ARG A 8 -15.71 6.85 14.21
N ASN A 9 -16.40 5.72 14.22
CA ASN A 9 -16.32 4.74 13.15
C ASN A 9 -17.20 5.19 11.97
N LEU A 10 -16.57 5.54 10.85
CA LEU A 10 -17.26 6.01 9.64
C LEU A 10 -17.69 4.85 8.72
N VAL A 11 -16.86 3.82 8.60
CA VAL A 11 -17.07 2.68 7.71
C VAL A 11 -16.66 1.40 8.47
N LYS A 12 -17.63 0.51 8.69
CA LYS A 12 -17.38 -0.73 9.46
C LYS A 12 -16.49 -1.74 8.75
N GLN A 13 -16.53 -1.76 7.42
CA GLN A 13 -15.83 -2.75 6.57
C GLN A 13 -15.13 -2.05 5.41
N GLY A 14 -14.05 -1.33 5.71
CA GLY A 14 -13.20 -0.67 4.71
C GLY A 14 -11.72 -0.93 5.00
N LEU A 15 -10.93 -1.11 3.94
CA LEU A 15 -9.48 -1.26 4.00
C LEU A 15 -8.78 -0.21 3.14
N GLY A 16 -7.52 0.10 3.48
CA GLY A 16 -6.61 0.90 2.67
C GLY A 16 -7.24 2.19 2.14
N PHE A 17 -7.43 3.17 3.03
CA PHE A 17 -8.18 4.40 2.73
C PHE A 17 -7.28 5.55 2.24
N ALA A 18 -7.90 6.53 1.60
CA ALA A 18 -7.29 7.81 1.25
C ALA A 18 -8.29 8.96 1.38
N TRP A 19 -7.80 10.16 1.69
CA TRP A 19 -8.61 11.39 1.68
C TRP A 19 -8.67 11.98 0.27
N SER A 20 -9.77 12.64 -0.07
CA SER A 20 -9.77 13.59 -1.18
C SER A 20 -8.89 14.80 -0.85
N PRO A 21 -8.29 15.47 -1.86
CA PRO A 21 -7.49 16.67 -1.65
C PRO A 21 -8.27 17.81 -0.96
N ASP A 22 -9.57 17.90 -1.19
CA ASP A 22 -10.47 18.88 -0.58
C ASP A 22 -10.98 18.49 0.83
N SER A 23 -10.50 17.36 1.38
CA SER A 23 -10.90 16.83 2.70
C SER A 23 -12.39 16.55 2.88
N ARG A 24 -13.18 16.48 1.79
CA ARG A 24 -14.62 16.20 1.87
C ARG A 24 -14.97 14.72 1.79
N TRP A 25 -14.09 13.89 1.24
CA TRP A 25 -14.35 12.49 0.97
C TRP A 25 -13.24 11.58 1.52
N ILE A 26 -13.63 10.38 1.93
CA ILE A 26 -12.73 9.28 2.23
C ILE A 26 -13.02 8.15 1.24
N TYR A 27 -11.99 7.73 0.53
CA TYR A 27 -11.99 6.59 -0.40
C TYR A 27 -11.48 5.37 0.34
N TYR A 28 -12.04 4.20 0.06
CA TYR A 28 -11.64 2.94 0.67
C TYR A 28 -11.97 1.76 -0.22
N ALA A 29 -11.24 0.66 -0.03
CA ALA A 29 -11.60 -0.63 -0.61
C ALA A 29 -12.66 -1.30 0.29
N ASP A 30 -13.81 -1.62 -0.28
CA ASP A 30 -14.85 -2.42 0.35
C ASP A 30 -14.66 -3.88 -0.07
N THR A 31 -14.02 -4.66 0.81
CA THR A 31 -13.72 -6.07 0.54
C THR A 31 -14.96 -6.95 0.51
N SER A 32 -16.06 -6.53 1.13
CA SER A 32 -17.31 -7.30 1.12
C SER A 32 -18.03 -7.19 -0.23
N ALA A 33 -18.01 -5.98 -0.80
CA ALA A 33 -18.62 -5.69 -2.10
C ALA A 33 -17.68 -5.91 -3.29
N GLY A 34 -16.37 -6.08 -3.03
CA GLY A 34 -15.36 -6.17 -4.10
C GLY A 34 -15.27 -4.87 -4.91
N ALA A 35 -15.39 -3.72 -4.25
CA ALA A 35 -15.51 -2.43 -4.90
C ALA A 35 -14.64 -1.38 -4.20
N LEU A 36 -14.34 -0.29 -4.91
CA LEU A 36 -13.79 0.92 -4.32
C LEU A 36 -14.88 1.94 -4.16
N LYS A 37 -15.06 2.43 -2.94
CA LYS A 37 -16.13 3.37 -2.58
C LYS A 37 -15.55 4.65 -2.02
N LYS A 38 -16.36 5.70 -2.03
CA LYS A 38 -16.10 6.93 -1.26
C LYS A 38 -17.31 7.27 -0.40
N ILE A 39 -17.04 7.87 0.75
CA ILE A 39 -18.05 8.38 1.67
C ILE A 39 -17.68 9.80 2.06
N ALA A 40 -18.68 10.66 2.27
CA ALA A 40 -18.42 11.99 2.78
C ALA A 40 -17.77 11.90 4.17
N ALA A 41 -16.80 12.75 4.47
CA ALA A 41 -16.13 12.78 5.76
C ALA A 41 -17.10 13.08 6.92
N SER A 42 -18.20 13.78 6.61
CA SER A 42 -19.33 14.02 7.51
C SER A 42 -20.19 12.77 7.79
N GLY A 43 -20.02 11.69 7.02
CA GLY A 43 -20.89 10.51 7.00
C GLY A 43 -21.99 10.63 5.96
N GLY A 44 -22.78 9.57 5.81
CA GLY A 44 -23.85 9.46 4.83
C GLY A 44 -23.79 8.14 4.08
N GLU A 45 -24.43 8.10 2.91
CA GLU A 45 -24.38 6.96 2.01
C GLU A 45 -23.05 6.94 1.24
N ALA A 46 -22.45 5.75 1.13
CA ALA A 46 -21.25 5.56 0.35
C ALA A 46 -21.57 5.42 -1.14
N VAL A 47 -20.76 6.05 -1.98
CA VAL A 47 -20.87 6.00 -3.44
C VAL A 47 -19.82 5.03 -3.97
N THR A 48 -20.25 4.10 -4.84
CA THR A 48 -19.33 3.26 -5.59
C THR A 48 -18.59 4.10 -6.62
N VAL A 49 -17.27 4.13 -6.52
CA VAL A 49 -16.38 4.82 -7.48
C VAL A 49 -15.91 3.84 -8.54
N ARG A 50 -15.59 2.60 -8.14
CA ARG A 50 -15.23 1.51 -9.05
C ARG A 50 -15.81 0.18 -8.58
N SER A 51 -16.26 -0.63 -9.53
CA SER A 51 -16.87 -1.94 -9.29
C SER A 51 -15.90 -3.11 -9.45
N GLU A 52 -14.63 -2.85 -9.77
CA GLU A 52 -13.60 -3.88 -9.83
C GLU A 52 -12.99 -4.15 -8.46
N PRO A 53 -12.60 -5.41 -8.15
CA PRO A 53 -11.90 -5.73 -6.91
C PRO A 53 -10.63 -4.89 -6.77
N THR A 54 -10.51 -4.19 -5.64
CA THR A 54 -9.31 -3.40 -5.32
C THR A 54 -8.74 -3.85 -3.99
N ARG A 55 -7.42 -3.88 -3.90
CA ARG A 55 -6.71 -4.28 -2.69
C ARG A 55 -6.60 -3.14 -1.68
N ASN A 56 -6.35 -1.94 -2.19
CA ASN A 56 -6.22 -0.71 -1.41
C ASN A 56 -6.33 0.53 -2.30
N VAL A 57 -6.78 1.63 -1.69
CA VAL A 57 -6.61 2.97 -2.22
C VAL A 57 -5.24 3.49 -1.82
N ILE A 58 -4.50 4.06 -2.78
CA ILE A 58 -3.16 4.61 -2.52
C ILE A 58 -3.26 6.10 -2.18
N GLY A 59 -4.01 6.85 -2.97
CA GLY A 59 -4.14 8.30 -2.82
C GLY A 59 -4.79 8.97 -4.02
N LEU A 60 -5.03 10.27 -3.90
CA LEU A 60 -5.48 11.11 -5.00
C LEU A 60 -4.52 12.29 -5.19
N HIS A 61 -4.29 12.68 -6.44
CA HIS A 61 -3.68 13.97 -6.78
C HIS A 61 -4.51 14.64 -7.88
N GLY A 62 -5.05 15.82 -7.60
CA GLY A 62 -6.09 16.42 -8.44
C GLY A 62 -7.31 15.49 -8.56
N ALA A 63 -7.75 15.22 -9.79
CA ALA A 63 -8.82 14.27 -10.09
C ALA A 63 -8.33 12.83 -10.30
N THR A 64 -7.02 12.58 -10.23
CA THR A 64 -6.43 11.27 -10.49
C THR A 64 -6.45 10.43 -9.22
N LEU A 65 -7.02 9.25 -9.32
CA LEU A 65 -7.08 8.26 -8.25
C LEU A 65 -6.08 7.14 -8.50
N TYR A 66 -5.18 6.90 -7.54
CA TYR A 66 -4.20 5.81 -7.53
C TYR A 66 -4.66 4.68 -6.62
N PHE A 67 -4.52 3.45 -7.09
CA PHE A 67 -5.02 2.29 -6.39
C PHE A 67 -4.26 1.03 -6.77
N MET A 68 -4.42 -0.01 -5.96
CA MET A 68 -3.81 -1.30 -6.19
C MET A 68 -4.87 -2.37 -6.39
N VAL A 69 -4.60 -3.28 -7.31
CA VAL A 69 -5.42 -4.47 -7.58
C VAL A 69 -4.57 -5.70 -7.31
N GLU A 70 -5.18 -6.72 -6.72
CA GLU A 70 -4.56 -8.02 -6.49
C GLU A 70 -4.93 -8.96 -7.65
N GLN A 71 -3.93 -9.63 -8.21
CA GLN A 71 -4.10 -10.71 -9.18
C GLN A 71 -3.60 -12.02 -8.55
N PRO A 72 -4.50 -12.95 -8.19
CA PRO A 72 -4.08 -14.22 -7.63
C PRO A 72 -3.39 -15.05 -8.72
N LEU A 73 -2.17 -15.52 -8.44
CA LEU A 73 -1.52 -16.55 -9.25
C LEU A 73 -2.09 -17.93 -8.93
N VAL A 74 -1.88 -18.88 -9.85
CA VAL A 74 -2.33 -20.28 -9.72
C VAL A 74 -1.77 -20.96 -8.47
N ASP A 75 -0.57 -20.55 -8.02
CA ASP A 75 0.09 -21.06 -6.82
C ASP A 75 -0.32 -20.33 -5.52
N GLY A 76 -1.31 -19.43 -5.60
CA GLY A 76 -1.83 -18.67 -4.47
C GLY A 76 -1.01 -17.45 -4.06
N ARG A 77 0.13 -17.16 -4.72
CA ARG A 77 0.88 -15.93 -4.44
C ARG A 77 0.23 -14.74 -5.16
N PRO A 78 0.00 -13.60 -4.49
CA PRO A 78 -0.57 -12.44 -5.16
C PRO A 78 0.49 -11.70 -5.98
N GLU A 79 0.20 -11.45 -7.25
CA GLU A 79 0.80 -10.37 -8.02
C GLU A 79 -0.05 -9.10 -7.82
N PHE A 80 0.58 -7.92 -7.81
CA PHE A 80 -0.16 -6.66 -7.68
C PHE A 80 0.02 -5.78 -8.90
N GLU A 81 -1.06 -5.10 -9.28
CA GLU A 81 -0.99 -4.00 -10.24
C GLU A 81 -1.26 -2.68 -9.53
N ILE A 82 -0.39 -1.70 -9.78
CA ILE A 82 -0.65 -0.31 -9.45
C ILE A 82 -1.33 0.33 -10.66
N ARG A 83 -2.50 0.91 -10.45
CA ARG A 83 -3.32 1.54 -11.48
C ARG A 83 -3.66 2.98 -11.11
N ALA A 84 -3.96 3.78 -12.13
CA ALA A 84 -4.46 5.14 -12.01
C ALA A 84 -5.71 5.34 -12.88
N ALA A 85 -6.60 6.22 -12.47
CA ALA A 85 -7.76 6.64 -13.27
C ALA A 85 -7.97 8.15 -13.15
N THR A 86 -8.23 8.81 -14.28
CA THR A 86 -8.54 10.24 -14.34
C THR A 86 -9.74 10.49 -15.27
N PRO A 87 -10.86 11.04 -14.78
CA PRO A 87 -11.22 11.20 -13.36
C PRO A 87 -11.26 9.85 -12.62
N GLU A 88 -11.50 9.87 -11.31
CA GLU A 88 -11.44 8.70 -10.42
C GLU A 88 -12.27 7.47 -10.85
N ASP A 89 -13.37 7.69 -11.57
CA ASP A 89 -14.29 6.70 -12.14
C ASP A 89 -14.06 6.44 -13.64
N GLY A 90 -13.06 7.12 -14.22
CA GLY A 90 -12.63 6.97 -15.59
C GLY A 90 -11.89 5.64 -15.86
N PRO A 91 -11.41 5.44 -17.09
CA PRO A 91 -10.72 4.20 -17.47
C PRO A 91 -9.42 4.01 -16.67
N SER A 92 -9.22 2.77 -16.21
CA SER A 92 -8.01 2.35 -15.50
C SER A 92 -6.80 2.28 -16.45
N ARG A 93 -5.71 2.95 -16.08
CA ARG A 93 -4.39 2.86 -16.71
C ARG A 93 -3.44 2.10 -15.78
N LEU A 94 -2.78 1.07 -16.31
CA LEU A 94 -1.70 0.37 -15.61
C LEU A 94 -0.48 1.29 -15.47
N LEU A 95 0.04 1.44 -14.25
CA LEU A 95 1.30 2.13 -13.97
C LEU A 95 2.46 1.15 -13.88
N ALA A 96 2.29 0.09 -13.10
CA ALA A 96 3.30 -0.94 -12.91
C ALA A 96 2.69 -2.25 -12.40
N ARG A 97 3.44 -3.34 -12.60
CA ARG A 97 3.22 -4.63 -11.96
C ARG A 97 4.28 -4.86 -10.89
N ILE A 98 3.87 -5.45 -9.77
CA ILE A 98 4.75 -5.91 -8.70
C ILE A 98 4.69 -7.44 -8.72
N PRO A 99 5.71 -8.12 -9.26
CA PRO A 99 5.70 -9.57 -9.34
C PRO A 99 5.70 -10.18 -7.93
N ALA A 100 5.06 -11.33 -7.77
CA ALA A 100 4.93 -12.02 -6.49
C ALA A 100 6.29 -12.25 -5.76
N SER A 101 7.39 -12.41 -6.51
CA SER A 101 8.74 -12.57 -5.95
C SER A 101 9.29 -11.31 -5.26
N ARG A 102 8.74 -10.14 -5.56
CA ARG A 102 9.14 -8.84 -5.01
C ARG A 102 8.18 -8.33 -3.94
N VAL A 103 7.11 -9.07 -3.64
CA VAL A 103 6.14 -8.73 -2.59
C VAL A 103 6.72 -9.08 -1.21
N PRO A 104 6.82 -8.13 -0.27
CA PRO A 104 7.15 -8.43 1.12
C PRO A 104 6.10 -9.34 1.75
N ASN A 105 6.51 -10.51 2.24
CA ASN A 105 5.61 -11.52 2.81
C ASN A 105 5.23 -11.27 4.29
N TRP A 106 5.92 -10.35 4.96
CA TRP A 106 5.65 -9.99 6.37
C TRP A 106 4.78 -8.73 6.55
N GLN A 107 4.33 -8.08 5.47
CA GLN A 107 3.46 -6.91 5.55
C GLN A 107 2.49 -6.79 4.37
N ILE A 108 1.43 -6.01 4.55
CA ILE A 108 0.55 -5.61 3.44
C ILE A 108 1.27 -4.55 2.61
N VAL A 109 1.37 -4.75 1.29
CA VAL A 109 1.89 -3.74 0.37
C VAL A 109 0.92 -2.58 0.29
N ASN A 110 1.34 -1.40 0.73
CA ASN A 110 0.51 -0.19 0.68
C ASN A 110 1.35 1.04 0.31
N PRO A 111 1.44 1.38 -0.98
CA PRO A 111 2.24 2.50 -1.45
C PRO A 111 1.78 3.83 -0.85
N ALA A 112 2.70 4.78 -0.75
CA ALA A 112 2.44 6.15 -0.33
C ALA A 112 2.61 7.10 -1.52
N LEU A 113 1.56 7.84 -1.84
CA LEU A 113 1.61 8.92 -2.84
C LEU A 113 2.33 10.13 -2.24
N SER A 114 3.26 10.69 -2.99
CA SER A 114 3.93 11.95 -2.69
C SER A 114 2.95 13.14 -2.75
N PRO A 115 3.17 14.22 -1.99
CA PRO A 115 2.25 15.38 -1.97
C PRO A 115 2.02 16.01 -3.36
N ASP A 116 3.06 16.07 -4.18
CA ASP A 116 3.01 16.57 -5.57
C ASP A 116 2.40 15.57 -6.57
N GLY A 117 2.13 14.34 -6.13
CA GLY A 117 1.55 13.29 -6.94
C GLY A 117 2.49 12.67 -7.98
N GLU A 118 3.79 13.00 -7.97
CA GLU A 118 4.73 12.56 -9.01
C GLU A 118 5.28 11.15 -8.77
N GLN A 119 5.30 10.71 -7.51
CA GLN A 119 5.94 9.47 -7.06
C GLN A 119 5.06 8.67 -6.11
N LEU A 120 5.16 7.34 -6.21
CA LEU A 120 4.68 6.39 -5.20
C LEU A 120 5.87 5.74 -4.50
N ALA A 121 5.96 5.85 -3.18
CA ALA A 121 6.96 5.13 -2.39
C ALA A 121 6.40 3.83 -1.83
N LEU A 122 7.15 2.73 -1.90
CA LEU A 122 6.77 1.45 -1.32
C LEU A 122 7.99 0.56 -1.04
N PRO A 123 7.88 -0.33 -0.04
CA PRO A 123 8.85 -1.40 0.15
C PRO A 123 8.67 -2.52 -0.90
N LEU A 124 9.77 -3.02 -1.45
CA LEU A 124 9.83 -4.24 -2.28
C LEU A 124 10.91 -5.18 -1.75
N SER A 125 10.65 -6.49 -1.80
CA SER A 125 11.64 -7.52 -1.44
C SER A 125 12.70 -7.62 -2.53
N ASP A 126 13.97 -7.60 -2.14
CA ASP A 126 15.14 -7.73 -3.02
C ASP A 126 16.10 -8.73 -2.37
N GLY A 127 15.94 -10.01 -2.71
CA GLY A 127 16.66 -11.09 -2.04
C GLY A 127 16.20 -11.22 -0.58
N PHE A 128 17.14 -11.08 0.36
CA PHE A 128 16.87 -11.13 1.79
C PHE A 128 16.41 -9.80 2.38
N ALA A 129 16.71 -8.70 1.70
CA ALA A 129 16.33 -7.38 2.15
C ALA A 129 14.95 -6.97 1.62
N THR A 130 14.35 -5.97 2.26
CA THR A 130 13.31 -5.14 1.64
C THR A 130 13.84 -3.72 1.52
N ASN A 131 13.91 -3.24 0.28
CA ASN A 131 14.34 -1.89 -0.04
C ASN A 131 13.15 -0.97 -0.29
N ILE A 132 13.36 0.32 -0.10
CA ILE A 132 12.39 1.36 -0.48
C ILE A 132 12.61 1.69 -1.95
N TRP A 133 11.52 1.68 -2.70
CA TRP A 133 11.47 2.07 -4.10
C TRP A 133 10.47 3.20 -4.30
N THR A 134 10.75 4.04 -5.29
CA THR A 134 9.78 4.98 -5.84
C THR A 134 9.35 4.56 -7.24
N LEU A 135 8.08 4.80 -7.57
CA LEU A 135 7.50 4.61 -8.88
C LEU A 135 6.94 5.94 -9.39
N SER A 136 7.41 6.38 -10.57
CA SER A 136 6.88 7.58 -11.23
C SER A 136 5.43 7.36 -11.67
N THR A 137 4.53 8.26 -11.28
CA THR A 137 3.10 8.21 -11.66
C THR A 137 2.86 8.59 -13.13
N ALA A 138 3.79 9.36 -13.71
CA ALA A 138 3.75 9.75 -15.12
C ALA A 138 4.27 8.63 -16.03
N ARG A 139 5.45 8.07 -15.73
CA ARG A 139 6.17 7.17 -16.64
C ARG A 139 6.09 5.68 -16.27
N GLY A 140 5.63 5.35 -15.07
CA GLY A 140 5.71 3.97 -14.56
C GLY A 140 7.16 3.50 -14.34
N ALA A 141 8.10 4.44 -14.17
CA ALA A 141 9.52 4.15 -14.01
C ALA A 141 9.87 3.94 -12.53
N TRP A 142 10.56 2.83 -12.24
CA TRP A 142 11.05 2.48 -10.90
C TRP A 142 12.40 3.14 -10.61
N HIS A 143 12.59 3.56 -9.37
CA HIS A 143 13.86 4.05 -8.84
C HIS A 143 14.08 3.47 -7.44
N GLN A 144 15.25 2.88 -7.20
CA GLN A 144 15.62 2.31 -5.91
C GLN A 144 16.15 3.43 -5.00
N VAL A 145 15.51 3.65 -3.85
CA VAL A 145 15.90 4.70 -2.90
C VAL A 145 16.95 4.18 -1.91
N THR A 146 16.79 2.93 -1.46
CA THR A 146 17.73 2.29 -0.54
C THR A 146 18.30 1.02 -1.16
N ASP A 147 19.53 0.69 -0.80
CA ASP A 147 20.12 -0.61 -1.10
C ASP A 147 20.75 -1.20 0.17
N PHE A 148 20.06 -2.17 0.76
CA PHE A 148 20.55 -2.89 1.92
C PHE A 148 21.40 -4.12 1.57
N GLY A 149 21.54 -4.46 0.28
CA GLY A 149 22.24 -5.67 -0.18
C GLY A 149 21.63 -6.94 0.40
N ASP A 150 22.48 -7.91 0.73
CA ASP A 150 22.07 -9.20 1.31
C ASP A 150 21.84 -9.15 2.84
N ARG A 151 21.83 -7.97 3.44
CA ARG A 151 21.53 -7.84 4.87
C ARG A 151 20.09 -8.23 5.14
N PRO A 152 19.79 -8.88 6.27
CA PRO A 152 18.42 -9.21 6.69
C PRO A 152 17.65 -7.96 7.17
N THR A 153 17.71 -6.87 6.40
CA THR A 153 17.05 -5.60 6.68
C THR A 153 15.64 -5.62 6.09
N PHE A 154 14.65 -5.28 6.91
CA PHE A 154 13.27 -5.21 6.50
C PHE A 154 12.62 -3.87 6.85
N ILE A 155 11.73 -3.40 5.98
CA ILE A 155 10.86 -2.26 6.27
C ILE A 155 9.66 -2.79 7.05
N ALA A 156 9.57 -2.45 8.35
CA ALA A 156 8.66 -3.05 9.31
C ALA A 156 7.23 -2.48 9.25
N ARG A 157 7.04 -1.31 8.63
CA ARG A 157 5.76 -0.59 8.55
C ARG A 157 5.61 0.09 7.18
N ARG A 158 4.38 0.48 6.86
CA ARG A 158 4.10 1.35 5.70
C ARG A 158 4.99 2.59 5.75
N VAL A 159 5.63 2.92 4.63
CA VAL A 159 6.40 4.15 4.47
C VAL A 159 5.47 5.36 4.31
N SER A 160 5.96 6.57 4.60
CA SER A 160 5.23 7.80 4.33
C SER A 160 6.15 8.90 3.80
N TRP A 161 5.61 9.83 3.04
CA TRP A 161 6.31 11.05 2.65
C TRP A 161 6.21 12.10 3.77
N SER A 162 7.23 12.95 3.89
CA SER A 162 7.11 14.24 4.57
C SER A 162 6.13 15.14 3.82
N SER A 163 5.55 16.13 4.51
CA SER A 163 4.55 17.03 3.93
C SER A 163 5.11 17.91 2.81
N ASP A 164 6.40 18.21 2.85
CA ASP A 164 7.14 18.93 1.79
C ASP A 164 7.54 18.02 0.62
N GLY A 165 7.38 16.70 0.74
CA GLY A 165 7.75 15.73 -0.28
C GLY A 165 9.26 15.44 -0.37
N GLU A 166 10.09 16.02 0.50
CA GLU A 166 11.55 15.89 0.39
C GLU A 166 12.12 14.63 1.06
N SER A 167 11.35 13.97 1.94
CA SER A 167 11.80 12.84 2.74
C SER A 167 10.82 11.68 2.72
N ILE A 168 11.36 10.46 2.80
CA ILE A 168 10.60 9.24 3.07
C ILE A 168 10.90 8.77 4.48
N LEU A 169 9.85 8.60 5.29
CA LEU A 169 9.90 8.08 6.64
C LEU A 169 9.63 6.57 6.60
N ALA A 170 10.49 5.79 7.25
CA ALA A 170 10.39 4.35 7.30
C ALA A 170 10.79 3.80 8.69
N ALA A 171 10.07 2.77 9.14
CA ALA A 171 10.51 1.95 10.26
C ALA A 171 11.38 0.82 9.71
N VAL A 172 12.69 0.86 9.99
CA VAL A 172 13.66 -0.11 9.50
C VAL A 172 14.05 -1.04 10.64
N GLY A 173 13.99 -2.35 10.39
CA GLY A 173 14.48 -3.38 11.30
C GLY A 173 15.55 -4.24 10.62
N GLU A 174 16.40 -4.86 11.42
CA GLU A 174 17.40 -5.83 10.98
C GLU A 174 17.21 -7.11 11.80
N GLY A 175 17.15 -8.24 11.10
CA GLY A 175 17.04 -9.55 11.74
C GLY A 175 18.42 -10.07 12.14
N ASP A 176 18.47 -10.75 13.27
CA ASP A 176 19.63 -11.56 13.67
C ASP A 176 19.14 -12.99 13.95
N ALA A 177 19.96 -13.98 13.61
CA ALA A 177 19.60 -15.39 13.75
C ALA A 177 20.83 -16.24 14.04
N ASP A 178 20.70 -17.10 15.05
CA ASP A 178 21.71 -18.09 15.45
C ASP A 178 21.23 -19.52 15.14
N ILE A 179 22.19 -20.41 14.95
CA ILE A 179 21.93 -21.85 14.90
C ILE A 179 21.98 -22.38 16.34
N VAL A 180 20.85 -22.89 16.85
CA VAL A 180 20.75 -23.47 18.19
C VAL A 180 20.33 -24.93 18.15
N LEU A 181 20.88 -25.75 19.07
CA LEU A 181 20.42 -27.12 19.31
C LEU A 181 19.32 -27.11 20.37
N LEU A 182 18.15 -27.63 20.02
CA LEU A 182 17.06 -27.86 20.96
C LEU A 182 16.96 -29.35 21.27
N ASP A 183 17.60 -29.78 22.36
CA ASP A 183 17.65 -31.19 22.77
C ASP A 183 16.48 -31.58 23.69
N GLY A 184 16.06 -32.84 23.63
CA GLY A 184 15.07 -33.43 24.54
C GLY A 184 13.61 -32.97 24.38
N LEU A 185 13.29 -32.17 23.37
CA LEU A 185 11.93 -31.63 23.16
C LEU A 185 10.93 -32.63 22.57
N ILE A 186 11.41 -33.70 21.92
CA ILE A 186 10.55 -34.74 21.34
C ILE A 186 10.85 -36.06 22.04
N ARG A 187 9.91 -36.53 22.86
CA ARG A 187 9.90 -37.92 23.33
C ARG A 187 9.13 -38.76 22.32
N LEU A 188 9.86 -39.42 21.43
CA LEU A 188 9.28 -40.52 20.65
C LEU A 188 8.95 -41.65 21.65
N ARG A 189 7.68 -42.05 21.69
CA ARG A 189 7.23 -43.24 22.42
C ARG A 189 7.51 -44.48 21.60
#